data_AF-A0A7J2I1V7-F1
#
_entry.id   AF-A0A7J2I1V7-F1
#
_cell.length_a   1.000
_cell.length_b   1.000
_cell.length_c   1.000
_cell.angle_alpha   90.00
_cell.angle_beta   90.00
_cell.angle_gamma   90.00
#
_symmetry.space_group_name_H-M   'P 1'
#
loop_
_entity.id
_entity.type
_entity.pdbx_description
1 polymer ?
#
loop_
_entity_poly.entity_id
_entity_poly.type
_entity_poly.pdbx_seq_one_letter_code
_entity_poly.pdbx_strand_id
1 'polypeptide(L)'
;MFVFITFLEEKEGLKKIFNRTKPIRIDVSAVTDRENIVLHRLFEDANRKDFDVVERIVKQYVEAYVDPIKIENPFQYKQRMMRIYPFHPLLLDTLMQIYEAATERQDIRGMMNVLADAVRDTYDKKDIVLLSDVDENAFRGIDLRLVEKYSWDLERVKDLAFGKEILKTILIFTLNEKTVGATESDILLSIFSPTQGHTLNAIVMDLENIYGRPHYLHKENGVYLFKHDLNIFALLEREKAKVKKEDVKQKIMEIVKKDIFENRVFVYDFEDIPDDSKTKIVVSLESFGTNEVLKKKLGEFYRGKEWQNTYIVVWPTVENVFSFEIMEKAKRLIAAENLRGQVEDKEGKLRQVISDERKEIADKIRRVYGYMVKWVQRGEELVPRVINVVADVSAIRDKAGSDASLVGDVIVEIVKDKADGVRIEDLIKDFKKFRKYPQILDDDVVYSAIRSLHRDKRVIIQGERGRWFIDDIPRDLEPNYVLFDPKFAPSDVVEVEEGPEA
;
A
#
# COMPACT_ATOMS: atom_id res chain seq x y z
N MET A 1 31.81 64.17 -21.62
CA MET A 1 33.02 63.40 -22.00
C MET A 1 32.99 62.12 -21.17
N PHE A 2 32.62 60.98 -21.74
CA PHE A 2 32.63 59.71 -21.02
C PHE A 2 33.94 59.00 -21.32
N VAL A 3 34.70 58.64 -20.28
CA VAL A 3 35.94 57.88 -20.39
C VAL A 3 35.60 56.44 -20.00
N PHE A 4 35.76 55.52 -20.95
CA PHE A 4 35.67 54.09 -20.69
C PHE A 4 37.08 53.56 -20.41
N ILE A 5 37.25 52.88 -19.28
CA ILE A 5 38.53 52.24 -18.94
C ILE A 5 38.25 50.77 -18.62
N THR A 6 38.91 49.88 -19.35
CA THR A 6 38.93 48.45 -19.04
C THR A 6 40.07 48.14 -18.09
N PHE A 7 39.78 47.44 -17.00
CA PHE A 7 40.79 46.97 -16.08
C PHE A 7 40.50 45.50 -15.81
N LEU A 8 41.38 44.62 -16.26
CA LEU A 8 41.38 43.17 -16.00
C LEU A 8 41.65 42.83 -14.52
N GLU A 9 41.11 43.64 -13.59
CA GLU A 9 41.31 43.58 -12.14
C GLU A 9 42.76 43.60 -11.62
N GLU A 10 43.74 43.99 -12.44
CA GLU A 10 45.17 43.90 -12.08
C GLU A 10 45.64 44.87 -10.98
N LYS A 11 44.80 45.82 -10.52
CA LYS A 11 45.18 46.79 -9.48
C LYS A 11 44.24 46.78 -8.29
N GLU A 12 44.69 46.19 -7.18
CA GLU A 12 43.94 46.05 -5.92
C GLU A 12 43.41 47.39 -5.34
N GLY A 13 44.14 48.49 -5.54
CA GLY A 13 43.76 49.81 -5.01
C GLY A 13 42.44 50.37 -5.57
N LEU A 14 42.10 50.03 -6.82
CA LEU A 14 40.87 50.50 -7.47
C LEU A 14 39.62 49.77 -6.95
N LYS A 15 39.77 48.52 -6.48
CA LYS A 15 38.68 47.69 -5.95
C LYS A 15 38.02 48.33 -4.72
N LYS A 16 38.84 48.93 -3.84
CA LYS A 16 38.36 49.68 -2.66
C LYS A 16 37.60 50.95 -3.04
N ILE A 17 38.01 51.63 -4.12
CA ILE A 17 37.35 52.85 -4.61
C ILE A 17 35.98 52.51 -5.19
N PHE A 18 35.90 51.49 -6.05
CA PHE A 18 34.64 51.06 -6.68
C PHE A 18 33.60 50.51 -5.70
N ASN A 19 34.03 49.83 -4.63
CA ASN A 19 33.13 49.38 -3.58
C ASN A 19 32.52 50.55 -2.78
N ARG A 20 33.22 51.69 -2.67
CA ARG A 20 32.69 52.91 -2.02
C ARG A 20 31.79 53.72 -2.94
N THR A 21 32.13 53.83 -4.23
CA THR A 21 31.42 54.73 -5.16
C THR A 21 30.22 54.08 -5.85
N LYS A 22 30.09 52.75 -5.82
CA LYS A 22 29.01 51.99 -6.50
C LYS A 22 28.70 52.53 -7.91
N PRO A 23 29.69 52.61 -8.82
CA PRO A 23 29.43 53.06 -10.17
C PRO A 23 28.47 52.11 -10.89
N ILE A 24 27.79 52.61 -11.92
CA ILE A 24 27.02 51.78 -12.86
C ILE A 24 28.01 50.79 -13.50
N ARG A 25 27.88 49.51 -13.17
CA ARG A 25 28.63 48.42 -13.80
C ARG A 25 27.81 47.91 -14.96
N ILE A 26 28.33 48.11 -16.17
CA ILE A 26 27.79 47.47 -17.36
C ILE A 26 28.69 46.26 -17.61
N ASP A 27 28.15 45.06 -17.43
CA ASP A 27 28.84 43.85 -17.85
C ASP A 27 28.85 43.83 -19.38
N VAL A 28 30.04 44.02 -19.95
CA VAL A 28 30.25 44.07 -21.40
C VAL A 28 30.33 42.65 -21.99
N SER A 29 30.26 41.60 -21.17
CA SER A 29 30.16 40.21 -21.65
C SER A 29 28.73 39.87 -22.03
N ALA A 30 28.25 40.42 -23.14
CA ALA A 30 26.95 40.07 -23.69
C ALA A 30 26.89 38.56 -23.98
N VAL A 31 25.72 37.93 -23.79
CA VAL A 31 25.50 36.49 -24.08
C VAL A 31 25.95 36.11 -25.50
N THR A 32 25.76 37.03 -26.46
CA THR A 32 26.23 36.90 -27.84
C THR A 32 27.74 36.73 -27.96
N ASP A 33 28.51 37.38 -27.10
CA ASP A 33 29.97 37.27 -27.12
C ASP A 33 30.42 35.92 -26.56
N ARG A 34 29.72 35.37 -25.57
CA ARG A 34 30.01 34.05 -25.00
C ARG A 34 29.81 32.94 -26.01
N GLU A 35 28.70 32.95 -26.75
CA GLU A 35 28.43 31.99 -27.83
C GLU A 35 29.52 32.01 -28.91
N ASN A 36 29.94 33.20 -29.34
CA ASN A 36 31.01 33.35 -30.33
C ASN A 36 32.36 32.86 -29.79
N ILE A 37 32.68 33.12 -28.51
CA ILE A 37 33.88 32.60 -27.86
C ILE A 37 33.88 31.07 -27.84
N VAL A 38 32.74 30.44 -27.56
CA VAL A 38 32.61 28.97 -27.59
C VAL A 38 32.95 28.42 -28.98
N LEU A 39 32.35 28.99 -30.04
CA LEU A 39 32.61 28.55 -31.41
C LEU A 39 34.08 28.69 -31.81
N HIS A 40 34.68 29.86 -31.59
CA HIS A 40 36.08 30.11 -31.97
C HIS A 40 37.10 29.27 -31.18
N ARG A 41 36.71 28.75 -30.01
CA ARG A 41 37.57 27.86 -29.22
C ARG A 41 37.46 26.39 -29.63
N LEU A 42 36.30 25.96 -30.13
CA LEU A 42 36.08 24.57 -30.54
C LEU A 42 36.45 24.32 -32.00
N PHE A 43 36.32 25.32 -32.86
CA PHE A 43 36.51 25.18 -34.30
C PHE A 43 37.57 26.16 -34.80
N GLU A 44 38.61 25.63 -35.47
CA GLU A 44 39.69 26.44 -36.06
C GLU A 44 39.15 27.48 -37.05
N ASP A 45 38.18 27.09 -37.89
CA ASP A 45 37.56 27.93 -38.91
C ASP A 45 36.06 28.19 -38.60
N ALA A 46 35.73 28.64 -37.39
CA ALA A 46 34.34 28.86 -36.96
C ALA A 46 33.50 29.78 -37.89
N ASN A 47 34.16 30.66 -38.67
CA ASN A 47 33.50 31.56 -39.62
C ASN A 47 33.23 30.93 -40.99
N ARG A 48 33.84 29.79 -41.31
CA ARG A 48 33.73 29.14 -42.61
C ARG A 48 32.60 28.11 -42.59
N LYS A 49 31.37 28.59 -42.60
CA LYS A 49 30.15 27.77 -42.68
C LYS A 49 29.56 27.86 -44.09
N ASP A 50 29.07 26.75 -44.61
CA ASP A 50 28.21 26.77 -45.80
C ASP A 50 26.82 27.26 -45.38
N PHE A 51 26.54 28.54 -45.61
CA PHE A 51 25.31 29.19 -45.16
C PHE A 51 24.06 28.57 -45.78
N ASP A 52 24.12 28.09 -47.02
CA ASP A 52 22.97 27.47 -47.69
C ASP A 52 22.65 26.11 -47.06
N VAL A 53 23.69 25.34 -46.72
CA VAL A 53 23.53 24.06 -45.99
C VAL A 53 22.97 24.30 -44.59
N VAL A 54 23.56 25.24 -43.84
CA VAL A 54 23.13 25.57 -42.47
C VAL A 54 21.70 26.09 -42.46
N GLU A 55 21.33 27.00 -43.36
CA GLU A 55 19.96 27.51 -43.43
C GLU A 55 18.96 26.40 -43.71
N ARG A 56 19.26 25.50 -44.66
CA ARG A 56 18.39 24.36 -44.98
C ARG A 56 18.19 23.44 -43.79
N ILE A 57 19.26 23.10 -43.05
CA ILE A 57 19.18 22.26 -41.85
C ILE A 57 18.35 22.96 -40.78
N VAL A 58 18.71 24.19 -40.39
CA VAL A 58 18.02 24.93 -39.33
C VAL A 58 16.55 25.15 -39.67
N LYS A 59 16.22 25.40 -40.95
CA LYS A 59 14.84 25.52 -41.41
C LYS A 59 14.02 24.25 -41.14
N GLN A 60 14.58 23.06 -41.38
CA GLN A 60 13.88 21.79 -41.09
C GLN A 60 13.56 21.62 -39.60
N TYR A 61 14.46 22.02 -38.70
CA TYR A 61 14.20 21.99 -37.26
C TYR A 61 13.09 22.99 -36.88
N VAL A 62 13.24 24.26 -37.26
CA VAL A 62 12.30 25.31 -36.83
C VAL A 62 10.90 25.12 -37.41
N GLU A 63 10.77 24.61 -38.64
CA GLU A 63 9.46 24.28 -39.23
C GLU A 63 8.78 23.09 -38.53
N ALA A 64 9.56 22.20 -37.92
CA ALA A 64 9.05 21.08 -37.14
C ALA A 64 8.78 21.43 -35.67
N TYR A 65 9.19 22.61 -35.18
CA TYR A 65 8.91 23.09 -33.83
C TYR A 65 7.47 23.59 -33.69
N VAL A 66 6.54 22.64 -33.73
CA VAL A 66 5.10 22.82 -33.51
C VAL A 66 4.69 22.34 -32.11
N ASP A 67 3.43 22.55 -31.73
CA ASP A 67 2.88 22.07 -30.45
C ASP A 67 3.20 20.57 -30.24
N PRO A 68 3.71 20.16 -29.06
CA PRO A 68 3.75 20.90 -27.79
C PRO A 68 5.05 21.71 -27.52
N ILE A 69 5.95 21.87 -28.52
CA ILE A 69 7.13 22.74 -28.40
C ILE A 69 6.69 24.21 -28.36
N LYS A 70 7.19 24.96 -27.38
CA LYS A 70 6.88 26.37 -27.17
C LYS A 70 8.09 27.24 -27.45
N ILE A 71 8.05 27.99 -28.55
CA ILE A 71 9.06 29.00 -28.91
C ILE A 71 8.35 30.34 -29.11
N GLU A 72 8.74 31.35 -28.33
CA GLU A 72 8.10 32.68 -28.37
C GLU A 72 8.25 33.37 -29.73
N ASN A 73 9.45 33.31 -30.31
CA ASN A 73 9.75 33.95 -31.59
C ASN A 73 10.54 33.00 -32.51
N PRO A 74 9.86 32.17 -33.33
CA PRO A 74 10.51 31.21 -34.22
C PRO A 74 11.50 31.86 -35.20
N PHE A 75 11.22 33.08 -35.67
CA PHE A 75 12.12 33.79 -36.57
C PHE A 75 13.44 34.15 -35.88
N GLN A 76 13.40 34.76 -34.70
CA GLN A 76 14.61 35.06 -33.92
C GLN A 76 15.34 33.78 -33.49
N TYR A 77 14.60 32.72 -33.16
CA TYR A 77 15.17 31.42 -32.83
C TYR A 77 15.94 30.82 -34.01
N LYS A 78 15.37 30.86 -35.23
CA LYS A 78 16.04 30.45 -36.48
C LYS A 78 17.34 31.22 -36.70
N GLN A 79 17.31 32.55 -36.56
CA GLN A 79 18.50 33.39 -36.74
C GLN A 79 19.59 33.07 -35.71
N ARG A 80 19.20 32.84 -34.45
CA ARG A 80 20.14 32.41 -33.40
C ARG A 80 20.75 31.06 -33.73
N MET A 81 19.94 30.05 -34.08
CA MET A 81 20.41 28.72 -34.48
C MET A 81 21.44 28.77 -35.61
N MET A 82 21.21 29.58 -36.66
CA MET A 82 22.17 29.77 -37.75
C MET A 82 23.50 30.35 -37.26
N ARG A 83 23.44 31.34 -36.36
CA ARG A 83 24.65 31.97 -35.77
C ARG A 83 25.47 30.96 -34.98
N ILE A 84 24.82 30.17 -34.11
CA ILE A 84 25.50 29.28 -33.16
C ILE A 84 25.74 27.85 -33.66
N TYR A 85 25.39 27.56 -34.92
CA TYR A 85 25.65 26.26 -35.55
C TYR A 85 27.10 25.80 -35.34
N PRO A 86 27.37 24.53 -34.94
CA PRO A 86 26.46 23.39 -34.94
C PRO A 86 25.72 23.13 -33.61
N PHE A 87 25.63 24.09 -32.70
CA PHE A 87 24.96 23.88 -31.40
C PHE A 87 23.49 24.29 -31.42
N HIS A 88 22.66 23.54 -30.70
CA HIS A 88 21.29 23.94 -30.40
C HIS A 88 21.26 25.06 -29.33
N PRO A 89 20.39 26.10 -29.44
CA PRO A 89 20.34 27.20 -28.47
C PRO A 89 20.10 26.73 -27.04
N LEU A 90 19.17 25.77 -26.86
CA LEU A 90 18.87 25.20 -25.55
C LEU A 90 20.08 24.52 -24.90
N LEU A 91 20.94 23.87 -25.69
CA LEU A 91 22.16 23.23 -25.17
C LEU A 91 23.11 24.26 -24.57
N LEU A 92 23.40 25.33 -25.33
CA LEU A 92 24.28 26.40 -24.85
C LEU A 92 23.69 27.13 -23.65
N ASP A 93 22.40 27.46 -23.71
CA ASP A 93 21.71 28.14 -22.60
C ASP A 93 21.79 27.32 -21.32
N THR A 94 21.46 26.03 -21.37
CA THR A 94 21.46 25.16 -20.19
C THR A 94 22.87 24.97 -19.63
N LEU A 95 23.87 24.69 -20.48
CA LEU A 95 25.25 24.51 -19.99
C LEU A 95 25.84 25.81 -19.45
N MET A 96 25.62 26.95 -20.11
CA MET A 96 26.05 28.25 -19.58
C MET A 96 25.42 28.50 -18.22
N GLN A 97 24.13 28.23 -18.04
CA GLN A 97 23.47 28.42 -16.75
C GLN A 97 24.05 27.53 -15.65
N ILE A 98 24.32 26.25 -15.95
CA ILE A 98 24.92 25.30 -15.00
C ILE A 98 26.33 25.76 -14.58
N TYR A 99 27.18 26.15 -15.54
CA TYR A 99 28.58 26.51 -15.27
C TYR A 99 28.77 27.98 -14.84
N GLU A 100 27.81 28.89 -15.09
CA GLU A 100 27.85 30.27 -14.58
C GLU A 100 27.43 30.37 -13.11
N ALA A 101 26.60 29.44 -12.63
CA ALA A 101 26.19 29.39 -11.23
C ALA A 101 27.34 28.94 -10.30
N ALA A 102 28.27 28.14 -10.84
CA ALA A 102 29.55 27.86 -10.21
C ALA A 102 30.42 29.13 -10.24
N THR A 103 30.95 29.53 -9.07
CA THR A 103 31.35 30.93 -8.82
C THR A 103 32.84 31.22 -9.07
N GLU A 104 33.58 30.39 -9.82
CA GLU A 104 35.04 30.56 -9.97
C GLU A 104 35.52 30.49 -11.43
N ARG A 105 36.48 31.34 -11.81
CA ARG A 105 36.98 31.54 -13.20
C ARG A 105 37.58 30.30 -13.91
N GLN A 106 37.47 29.10 -13.34
CA GLN A 106 37.76 27.81 -13.98
C GLN A 106 36.61 27.27 -14.84
N ASP A 107 35.40 27.84 -14.75
CA ASP A 107 34.16 27.18 -15.19
C ASP A 107 33.86 27.15 -16.70
N ILE A 108 34.42 28.09 -17.48
CA ILE A 108 34.32 27.99 -18.95
C ILE A 108 35.07 26.74 -19.43
N ARG A 109 36.17 26.32 -18.79
CA ARG A 109 36.91 25.13 -19.22
C ARG A 109 36.11 23.84 -19.04
N GLY A 110 35.32 23.75 -17.97
CA GLY A 110 34.40 22.62 -17.74
C GLY A 110 33.37 22.54 -18.87
N MET A 111 32.64 23.62 -19.12
CA MET A 111 31.68 23.70 -20.22
C MET A 111 32.32 23.40 -21.59
N MET A 112 33.50 23.95 -21.86
CA MET A 112 34.20 23.73 -23.13
C MET A 112 34.58 22.26 -23.32
N ASN A 113 35.01 21.55 -22.28
CA ASN A 113 35.32 20.13 -22.36
C ASN A 113 34.07 19.31 -22.67
N VAL A 114 32.95 19.62 -21.99
CA VAL A 114 31.67 18.96 -22.24
C VAL A 114 31.19 19.16 -23.68
N LEU A 115 31.26 20.39 -24.19
CA LEU A 115 30.91 20.70 -25.58
C LEU A 115 31.87 20.05 -26.58
N ALA A 116 33.18 20.03 -26.27
CA ALA A 116 34.18 19.37 -27.12
C ALA A 116 33.94 17.86 -27.21
N ASP A 117 33.65 17.21 -26.09
CA ASP A 117 33.31 15.78 -26.05
C ASP A 117 32.02 15.50 -26.83
N ALA A 118 30.97 16.31 -26.63
CA ALA A 118 29.72 16.16 -27.37
C ALA A 118 29.91 16.33 -28.90
N VAL A 119 30.70 17.32 -29.34
CA VAL A 119 31.07 17.48 -30.75
C VAL A 119 31.85 16.27 -31.26
N ARG A 120 32.88 15.84 -30.53
CA ARG A 120 33.71 14.69 -30.90
C ARG A 120 32.87 13.41 -31.09
N ASP A 121 31.83 13.23 -30.28
CA ASP A 121 31.03 12.01 -30.31
C ASP A 121 29.93 12.03 -31.39
N THR A 122 29.57 13.23 -31.90
CA THR A 122 28.43 13.44 -32.80
C THR A 122 28.77 14.01 -34.19
N TYR A 123 29.96 14.57 -34.42
CA TYR A 123 30.27 15.36 -35.63
C TYR A 123 30.05 14.63 -36.97
N ASP A 124 30.14 13.30 -36.98
CA ASP A 124 29.97 12.44 -38.17
C ASP A 124 28.59 11.75 -38.23
N LYS A 125 27.75 11.93 -37.20
CA LYS A 125 26.46 11.24 -37.04
C LYS A 125 25.26 12.17 -37.03
N LYS A 126 25.45 13.42 -36.62
CA LYS A 126 24.40 14.42 -36.43
C LYS A 126 24.77 15.74 -37.08
N ASP A 127 23.75 16.49 -37.45
CA ASP A 127 23.87 17.81 -38.05
C ASP A 127 23.91 18.95 -37.01
N ILE A 128 23.19 18.79 -35.90
CA ILE A 128 23.18 19.70 -34.75
C ILE A 128 23.45 18.91 -33.48
N VAL A 129 24.31 19.44 -32.61
CA VAL A 129 24.56 18.91 -31.27
C VAL A 129 23.43 19.37 -30.35
N LEU A 130 22.70 18.40 -29.79
CA LEU A 130 21.56 18.61 -28.90
C LEU A 130 21.97 18.43 -27.43
N LEU A 131 21.08 18.79 -26.50
CA LEU A 131 21.35 18.62 -25.07
C LEU A 131 21.43 17.14 -24.66
N SER A 132 20.65 16.27 -25.30
CA SER A 132 20.70 14.82 -25.06
C SER A 132 22.02 14.14 -25.48
N ASP A 133 22.83 14.82 -26.30
CA ASP A 133 24.13 14.33 -26.78
C ASP A 133 25.26 14.51 -25.76
N VAL A 134 25.03 15.29 -24.72
CA VAL A 134 26.02 15.52 -23.66
C VAL A 134 26.20 14.24 -22.83
N ASP A 135 27.43 13.94 -22.40
CA ASP A 135 27.71 12.85 -21.45
C ASP A 135 27.26 13.24 -20.03
N GLU A 136 26.37 12.45 -19.45
CA GLU A 136 25.91 12.55 -18.06
C GLU A 136 27.05 12.56 -17.03
N ASN A 137 28.18 11.93 -17.32
CA ASN A 137 29.33 11.84 -16.42
C ASN A 137 29.97 13.20 -16.14
N ALA A 138 29.80 14.16 -17.05
CA ALA A 138 30.24 15.54 -16.86
C ALA A 138 29.63 16.19 -15.60
N PHE A 139 28.45 15.73 -15.18
CA PHE A 139 27.72 16.33 -14.08
C PHE A 139 27.92 15.62 -12.73
N ARG A 140 28.78 14.60 -12.65
CA ARG A 140 29.11 13.90 -11.38
C ARG A 140 29.69 14.84 -10.31
N GLY A 141 30.41 15.88 -10.74
CA GLY A 141 30.96 16.89 -9.85
C GLY A 141 29.91 17.81 -9.23
N ILE A 142 28.71 17.89 -9.83
CA ILE A 142 27.59 18.70 -9.36
C ILE A 142 26.78 17.92 -8.32
N ASP A 143 26.25 16.76 -8.70
CA ASP A 143 25.57 15.84 -7.77
C ASP A 143 25.76 14.38 -8.22
N LEU A 144 26.79 13.74 -7.67
CA LEU A 144 27.09 12.33 -7.91
C LEU A 144 25.90 11.41 -7.60
N ARG A 145 25.14 11.70 -6.53
CA ARG A 145 24.05 10.83 -6.09
C ARG A 145 22.87 10.87 -7.05
N LEU A 146 22.57 12.02 -7.66
CA LEU A 146 21.55 12.10 -8.71
C LEU A 146 21.99 11.39 -9.99
N VAL A 147 23.26 11.49 -10.37
CA VAL A 147 23.80 10.77 -11.53
C VAL A 147 23.75 9.25 -11.33
N GLU A 148 24.06 8.76 -10.12
CA GLU A 148 23.92 7.34 -9.77
C GLU A 148 22.45 6.88 -9.84
N LYS A 149 21.50 7.71 -9.37
CA LYS A 149 20.06 7.41 -9.42
C LYS A 149 19.53 7.39 -10.85
N TYR A 150 19.93 8.35 -11.68
CA TYR A 150 19.69 8.32 -13.12
C TYR A 150 20.19 7.02 -13.74
N SER A 151 21.44 6.65 -13.46
CA SER A 151 22.07 5.45 -14.00
C SER A 151 21.31 4.19 -13.59
N TRP A 152 20.84 4.14 -12.34
CA TRP A 152 20.03 3.04 -11.85
C TRP A 152 18.66 2.96 -12.53
N ASP A 153 18.05 4.11 -12.85
CA ASP A 153 16.75 4.21 -13.52
C ASP A 153 16.79 3.93 -15.04
N LEU A 154 17.96 3.96 -15.67
CA LEU A 154 18.11 3.61 -17.09
C LEU A 154 17.61 2.20 -17.43
N GLU A 155 17.87 1.21 -16.55
CA GLU A 155 17.45 -0.17 -16.78
C GLU A 155 15.92 -0.31 -16.89
N ARG A 156 15.16 0.63 -16.31
CA ARG A 156 13.68 0.62 -16.27
C ARG A 156 13.04 1.23 -17.51
N VAL A 157 13.84 1.84 -18.38
CA VAL A 157 13.39 2.54 -19.59
C VAL A 157 14.08 2.01 -20.85
N LYS A 158 14.81 0.89 -20.74
CA LYS A 158 15.58 0.28 -21.85
C LYS A 158 14.72 -0.19 -23.02
N ASP A 159 13.43 -0.39 -22.78
CA ASP A 159 12.45 -0.80 -23.79
C ASP A 159 11.85 0.40 -24.55
N LEU A 160 12.13 1.62 -24.11
CA LEU A 160 11.70 2.86 -24.77
C LEU A 160 12.80 3.35 -25.72
N ALA A 161 12.43 3.80 -26.91
CA ALA A 161 13.37 4.21 -27.94
C ALA A 161 14.18 5.45 -27.53
N PHE A 162 13.53 6.41 -26.86
CA PHE A 162 14.13 7.66 -26.38
C PHE A 162 14.30 7.70 -24.86
N GLY A 163 14.17 6.55 -24.17
CA GLY A 163 14.16 6.49 -22.70
C GLY A 163 15.42 7.06 -22.07
N LYS A 164 16.60 6.78 -22.64
CA LYS A 164 17.88 7.28 -22.14
C LYS A 164 17.98 8.80 -22.31
N GLU A 165 17.61 9.30 -23.48
CA GLU A 165 17.68 10.71 -23.88
C GLU A 165 16.72 11.57 -23.04
N ILE A 166 15.51 11.06 -22.78
CA ILE A 166 14.50 11.71 -21.93
C ILE A 166 15.04 11.82 -20.50
N LEU A 167 15.46 10.71 -19.89
CA LEU A 167 15.99 10.75 -18.52
C LEU A 167 17.22 11.63 -18.42
N LYS A 168 18.11 11.61 -19.43
CA LYS A 168 19.32 12.42 -19.41
C LYS A 168 18.98 13.90 -19.43
N THR A 169 18.09 14.29 -20.32
CA THR A 169 17.63 15.68 -20.40
C THR A 169 17.06 16.14 -19.06
N ILE A 170 16.18 15.35 -18.47
CA ILE A 170 15.57 15.68 -17.17
C ILE A 170 16.63 15.80 -16.06
N LEU A 171 17.62 14.92 -16.04
CA LEU A 171 18.75 15.00 -15.11
C LEU A 171 19.49 16.34 -15.27
N ILE A 172 19.86 16.71 -16.50
CA ILE A 172 20.64 17.94 -16.75
C ILE A 172 19.84 19.17 -16.30
N PHE A 173 18.55 19.23 -16.61
CA PHE A 173 17.67 20.32 -16.16
C PHE A 173 17.44 20.32 -14.64
N THR A 174 17.44 19.15 -13.99
CA THR A 174 17.36 19.04 -12.52
C THR A 174 18.61 19.63 -11.86
N LEU A 175 19.79 19.41 -12.47
CA LEU A 175 21.07 19.91 -11.98
C LEU A 175 21.29 21.40 -12.26
N ASN A 176 20.44 22.03 -13.06
CA ASN A 176 20.47 23.46 -13.31
C ASN A 176 19.66 24.20 -12.25
N GLU A 177 20.34 24.98 -11.41
CA GLU A 177 19.75 25.76 -10.32
C GLU A 177 18.70 26.78 -10.78
N LYS A 178 18.75 27.23 -12.04
CA LYS A 178 17.80 28.23 -12.58
C LYS A 178 16.48 27.62 -13.05
N THR A 179 16.49 26.37 -13.51
CA THR A 179 15.30 25.71 -14.08
C THR A 179 14.69 24.66 -13.15
N VAL A 180 15.51 23.95 -12.36
CA VAL A 180 15.12 22.96 -11.34
C VAL A 180 14.31 21.75 -11.89
N GLY A 181 14.15 21.64 -13.21
CA GLY A 181 13.47 20.55 -13.90
C GLY A 181 13.17 20.88 -15.36
N ALA A 182 12.63 19.90 -16.10
CA ALA A 182 12.36 20.00 -17.53
C ALA A 182 10.85 19.96 -17.82
N THR A 183 10.36 20.88 -18.64
CA THR A 183 9.03 20.81 -19.24
C THR A 183 9.01 19.84 -20.43
N GLU A 184 7.81 19.48 -20.91
CA GLU A 184 7.67 18.71 -22.15
C GLU A 184 8.38 19.38 -23.34
N SER A 185 8.25 20.71 -23.48
CA SER A 185 8.93 21.46 -24.53
C SER A 185 10.46 21.37 -24.41
N ASP A 186 11.00 21.43 -23.19
CA ASP A 186 12.45 21.32 -22.95
C ASP A 186 12.97 19.94 -23.35
N ILE A 187 12.21 18.89 -23.02
CA ILE A 187 12.55 17.50 -23.36
C ILE A 187 12.55 17.31 -24.88
N LEU A 188 11.51 17.79 -25.57
CA LEU A 188 11.41 17.65 -27.02
C LEU A 188 12.52 18.42 -27.75
N LEU A 189 12.81 19.66 -27.36
CA LEU A 189 13.90 20.46 -27.93
C LEU A 189 15.29 19.87 -27.68
N SER A 190 15.44 19.05 -26.65
CA SER A 190 16.72 18.42 -26.30
C SER A 190 17.01 17.14 -27.08
N ILE A 191 16.01 16.55 -27.75
CA ILE A 191 16.07 15.20 -28.34
C ILE A 191 15.71 15.20 -29.83
N PHE A 192 14.76 16.04 -30.22
CA PHE A 192 14.18 16.01 -31.57
C PHE A 192 15.23 16.35 -32.63
N SER A 193 15.38 15.46 -33.61
CA SER A 193 16.24 15.63 -34.78
C SER A 193 15.51 15.15 -36.04
N PRO A 194 14.98 16.05 -36.89
CA PRO A 194 14.23 15.67 -38.09
C PRO A 194 15.11 14.97 -39.12
N THR A 195 16.41 15.28 -39.17
CA THR A 195 17.38 14.67 -40.09
C THR A 195 17.73 13.23 -39.74
N GLN A 196 17.50 12.81 -38.49
CA GLN A 196 17.58 11.42 -38.07
C GLN A 196 16.24 10.66 -38.20
N GLY A 197 15.21 11.29 -38.76
CA GLY A 197 13.88 10.70 -38.91
C GLY A 197 13.08 10.63 -37.61
N HIS A 198 13.49 11.36 -36.57
CA HIS A 198 12.70 11.45 -35.34
C HIS A 198 11.39 12.17 -35.60
N THR A 199 10.33 11.77 -34.90
CA THR A 199 9.05 12.48 -34.90
C THR A 199 8.74 12.93 -33.48
N LEU A 200 8.10 14.10 -33.33
CA LEU A 200 7.69 14.59 -32.01
C LEU A 200 6.77 13.59 -31.31
N ASN A 201 5.82 13.00 -32.04
CA ASN A 201 4.88 12.02 -31.50
C ASN A 201 5.59 10.81 -30.87
N ALA A 202 6.65 10.29 -31.49
CA ALA A 202 7.39 9.16 -30.92
C ALA A 202 8.03 9.51 -29.58
N ILE A 203 8.61 10.71 -29.46
CA ILE A 203 9.23 11.17 -28.20
C ILE A 203 8.16 11.45 -27.14
N VAL A 204 7.03 12.08 -27.52
CA VAL A 204 5.89 12.32 -26.61
C VAL A 204 5.33 11.00 -26.07
N MET A 205 5.12 10.00 -26.93
CA MET A 205 4.64 8.68 -26.49
C MET A 205 5.60 8.03 -25.50
N ASP A 206 6.91 8.09 -25.74
CA ASP A 206 7.91 7.57 -24.79
C ASP A 206 7.91 8.36 -23.48
N LEU A 207 7.75 9.69 -23.52
CA LEU A 207 7.65 10.55 -22.32
C LEU A 207 6.40 10.23 -21.49
N GLU A 208 5.25 9.98 -22.12
CA GLU A 208 4.03 9.55 -21.41
C GLU A 208 4.24 8.18 -20.76
N ASN A 209 4.87 7.26 -21.49
CA ASN A 209 5.14 5.91 -21.01
C ASN A 209 6.24 5.84 -19.94
N ILE A 210 7.12 6.85 -19.83
CA ILE A 210 8.19 6.87 -18.84
C ILE A 210 7.65 7.13 -17.44
N TYR A 211 6.58 7.90 -17.29
CA TYR A 211 6.14 8.34 -15.98
C TYR A 211 5.67 7.15 -15.11
N GLY A 212 6.24 7.03 -13.91
CA GLY A 212 5.98 5.91 -13.00
C GLY A 212 6.82 4.65 -13.25
N ARG A 213 7.71 4.63 -14.27
CA ARG A 213 8.72 3.57 -14.40
C ARG A 213 9.96 3.82 -13.55
N PRO A 214 10.66 4.97 -13.69
CA PRO A 214 11.81 5.30 -12.86
C PRO A 214 11.40 5.48 -11.40
N HIS A 215 12.29 5.13 -10.50
CA HIS A 215 12.05 5.22 -9.07
C HIS A 215 12.29 6.63 -8.53
N TYR A 216 13.16 7.41 -9.15
CA TYR A 216 13.58 8.73 -8.66
C TYR A 216 13.07 9.89 -9.54
N LEU A 217 12.29 9.59 -10.58
CA LEU A 217 11.68 10.61 -11.43
C LEU A 217 10.36 11.10 -10.83
N HIS A 218 10.23 12.41 -10.68
CA HIS A 218 9.04 13.11 -10.19
C HIS A 218 8.47 14.01 -11.29
N LYS A 219 7.17 14.28 -11.21
CA LYS A 219 6.48 15.25 -12.07
C LYS A 219 5.62 16.17 -11.21
N GLU A 220 5.93 17.46 -11.20
CA GLU A 220 5.29 18.47 -10.38
C GLU A 220 4.88 19.64 -11.27
N ASN A 221 3.58 19.97 -11.32
CA ASN A 221 3.04 21.06 -12.14
C ASN A 221 3.48 21.04 -13.62
N GLY A 222 3.61 19.84 -14.21
CA GLY A 222 4.05 19.67 -15.61
C GLY A 222 5.56 19.70 -15.82
N VAL A 223 6.36 19.85 -14.75
CA VAL A 223 7.83 19.82 -14.77
C VAL A 223 8.31 18.46 -14.26
N TYR A 224 9.19 17.81 -15.03
CA TYR A 224 9.85 16.58 -14.65
C TYR A 224 11.19 16.87 -13.98
N LEU A 225 11.51 16.16 -12.89
CA LEU A 225 12.78 16.31 -12.19
C LEU A 225 13.19 15.03 -11.47
N PHE A 226 14.50 14.84 -11.31
CA PHE A 226 15.02 13.84 -10.38
C PHE A 226 15.00 14.37 -8.96
N LYS A 227 14.64 13.51 -7.99
CA LYS A 227 14.82 13.81 -6.57
C LYS A 227 15.64 12.74 -5.90
N HIS A 228 16.16 13.08 -4.72
CA HIS A 228 16.86 12.11 -3.91
C HIS A 228 15.94 11.01 -3.35
N ASP A 229 14.67 11.34 -3.16
CA ASP A 229 13.69 10.45 -2.58
C ASP A 229 12.98 9.62 -3.66
N LEU A 230 12.59 8.39 -3.31
CA LEU A 230 11.74 7.56 -4.15
C LEU A 230 10.40 8.27 -4.44
N ASN A 231 9.94 8.19 -5.68
CA ASN A 231 8.57 8.57 -6.04
C ASN A 231 7.59 7.45 -5.63
N ILE A 232 7.41 7.29 -4.32
CA ILE A 232 6.56 6.24 -3.74
C ILE A 232 5.14 6.34 -4.26
N PHE A 233 4.62 7.56 -4.47
CA PHE A 233 3.28 7.74 -5.01
C PHE A 233 3.13 7.11 -6.40
N ALA A 234 3.99 7.46 -7.36
CA ALA A 234 3.90 6.90 -8.71
C ALA A 234 4.14 5.38 -8.73
N LEU A 235 5.07 4.89 -7.91
CA LEU A 235 5.33 3.46 -7.77
C LEU A 235 4.11 2.71 -7.20
N LEU A 236 3.45 3.28 -6.19
CA LEU A 236 2.25 2.70 -5.59
C LEU A 236 1.09 2.68 -6.57
N GLU A 237 0.83 3.77 -7.30
CA GLU A 237 -0.27 3.81 -8.26
C GLU A 237 -0.08 2.79 -9.40
N ARG A 238 1.15 2.63 -9.89
CA ARG A 238 1.46 1.59 -10.87
C ARG A 238 1.22 0.18 -10.32
N GLU A 239 1.66 -0.07 -9.09
CA GLU A 239 1.53 -1.39 -8.50
C GLU A 239 0.06 -1.70 -8.12
N LYS A 240 -0.70 -0.71 -7.66
CA LYS A 240 -2.16 -0.80 -7.43
C LYS A 240 -2.91 -1.23 -8.68
N ALA A 241 -2.51 -0.75 -9.86
CA ALA A 241 -3.15 -1.11 -11.13
C ALA A 241 -3.05 -2.62 -11.47
N LYS A 242 -2.09 -3.33 -10.87
CA LYS A 242 -1.91 -4.79 -11.05
C LYS A 242 -2.70 -5.64 -10.04
N VAL A 243 -3.23 -5.03 -8.98
CA VAL A 243 -3.87 -5.75 -7.87
C VAL A 243 -5.29 -6.19 -8.26
N LYS A 244 -5.58 -7.49 -8.14
CA LYS A 244 -6.91 -8.03 -8.43
C LYS A 244 -7.85 -7.89 -7.24
N LYS A 245 -9.15 -7.83 -7.51
CA LYS A 245 -10.20 -7.67 -6.48
C LYS A 245 -10.20 -8.83 -5.48
N GLU A 246 -9.94 -10.03 -5.94
CA GLU A 246 -9.90 -11.26 -5.14
C GLU A 246 -8.74 -11.22 -4.13
N ASP A 247 -7.56 -10.75 -4.55
CA ASP A 247 -6.40 -10.57 -3.67
C ASP A 247 -6.71 -9.55 -2.56
N VAL A 248 -7.44 -8.49 -2.89
CA VAL A 248 -7.88 -7.48 -1.91
C VAL A 248 -8.82 -8.09 -0.88
N LYS A 249 -9.81 -8.89 -1.32
CA LYS A 249 -10.73 -9.59 -0.41
C LYS A 249 -9.99 -10.55 0.52
N GLN A 250 -9.04 -11.32 -0.02
CA GLN A 250 -8.21 -12.24 0.75
C GLN A 250 -7.36 -11.50 1.79
N LYS A 251 -6.81 -10.34 1.43
CA LYS A 251 -6.03 -9.50 2.35
C LYS A 251 -6.89 -8.93 3.49
N ILE A 252 -8.11 -8.49 3.19
CA ILE A 252 -9.06 -8.03 4.21
C ILE A 252 -9.44 -9.17 5.15
N MET A 253 -9.69 -10.37 4.61
CA MET A 253 -9.92 -11.58 5.42
C MET A 253 -8.74 -11.86 6.35
N GLU A 254 -7.50 -11.79 5.85
CA GLU A 254 -6.29 -11.98 6.64
C GLU A 254 -6.22 -10.99 7.81
N ILE A 255 -6.50 -9.71 7.56
CA ILE A 255 -6.50 -8.65 8.58
C ILE A 255 -7.57 -8.93 9.64
N VAL A 256 -8.78 -9.31 9.24
CA VAL A 256 -9.86 -9.68 10.17
C VAL A 256 -9.41 -10.83 11.07
N LYS A 257 -8.86 -11.90 10.48
CA LYS A 257 -8.45 -13.07 11.24
C LYS A 257 -7.28 -12.78 12.18
N LYS A 258 -6.21 -12.17 11.66
CA LYS A 258 -4.94 -12.00 12.40
C LYS A 258 -4.96 -10.79 13.32
N ASP A 259 -5.37 -9.64 12.81
CA ASP A 259 -5.20 -8.37 13.52
C ASP A 259 -6.38 -8.06 14.43
N ILE A 260 -7.60 -8.45 14.04
CA ILE A 260 -8.81 -8.16 14.83
C ILE A 260 -9.09 -9.29 15.83
N PHE A 261 -9.00 -10.54 15.39
CA PHE A 261 -9.41 -11.70 16.19
C PHE A 261 -8.28 -12.65 16.57
N GLU A 262 -7.01 -12.23 16.40
CA GLU A 262 -5.81 -12.93 16.91
C GLU A 262 -5.71 -14.43 16.52
N ASN A 263 -6.19 -14.79 15.33
CA ASN A 263 -6.30 -16.18 14.82
C ASN A 263 -7.19 -17.11 15.66
N ARG A 264 -8.10 -16.58 16.48
CA ARG A 264 -9.01 -17.35 17.34
C ARG A 264 -10.41 -17.55 16.74
N VAL A 265 -10.58 -17.25 15.45
CA VAL A 265 -11.84 -17.33 14.72
C VAL A 265 -11.64 -18.00 13.38
N PHE A 266 -12.72 -18.53 12.83
CA PHE A 266 -12.82 -18.94 11.44
C PHE A 266 -13.56 -17.87 10.64
N VAL A 267 -13.12 -17.57 9.42
CA VAL A 267 -13.82 -16.63 8.54
C VAL A 267 -14.76 -17.38 7.59
N TYR A 268 -16.07 -17.12 7.72
CA TYR A 268 -17.12 -17.71 6.91
C TYR A 268 -16.94 -17.38 5.42
N ASP A 269 -17.20 -18.35 4.54
CA ASP A 269 -16.97 -18.34 3.08
C ASP A 269 -15.49 -18.30 2.61
N PHE A 270 -14.53 -18.19 3.53
CA PHE A 270 -13.10 -18.17 3.21
C PHE A 270 -12.33 -19.37 3.75
N GLU A 271 -12.91 -20.08 4.72
CA GLU A 271 -12.27 -21.21 5.41
C GLU A 271 -13.23 -22.39 5.50
N ASP A 272 -12.65 -23.60 5.55
CA ASP A 272 -13.39 -24.79 5.94
C ASP A 272 -13.55 -24.80 7.46
N ILE A 273 -14.79 -24.90 7.93
CA ILE A 273 -15.13 -24.78 9.35
C ILE A 273 -15.53 -26.16 9.88
N PRO A 274 -14.77 -26.75 10.81
CA PRO A 274 -15.04 -28.10 11.28
C PRO A 274 -16.41 -28.22 11.95
N ASP A 275 -17.05 -29.39 11.81
CA ASP A 275 -18.25 -29.79 12.53
C ASP A 275 -17.90 -30.84 13.57
N ASP A 276 -17.31 -30.36 14.67
CA ASP A 276 -16.93 -31.14 15.85
C ASP A 276 -17.53 -30.56 17.13
N SER A 277 -17.35 -31.26 18.25
CA SER A 277 -17.90 -30.87 19.56
C SER A 277 -17.22 -29.67 20.21
N LYS A 278 -16.19 -29.05 19.59
CA LYS A 278 -15.49 -27.90 20.15
C LYS A 278 -16.19 -26.61 19.76
N THR A 279 -16.27 -25.67 20.69
CA THR A 279 -16.84 -24.34 20.44
C THR A 279 -15.96 -23.54 19.49
N LYS A 280 -16.59 -22.92 18.48
CA LYS A 280 -15.93 -22.18 17.40
C LYS A 280 -16.58 -20.81 17.27
N ILE A 281 -15.76 -19.78 17.10
CA ILE A 281 -16.26 -18.46 16.71
C ILE A 281 -16.09 -18.34 15.20
N VAL A 282 -17.18 -18.05 14.52
CA VAL A 282 -17.25 -17.88 13.07
C VAL A 282 -17.60 -16.44 12.77
N VAL A 283 -16.73 -15.74 12.06
CA VAL A 283 -16.92 -14.35 11.68
C VAL A 283 -17.23 -14.26 10.18
N SER A 284 -18.22 -13.47 9.82
CA SER A 284 -18.58 -13.22 8.41
C SER A 284 -18.14 -11.82 7.99
N LEU A 285 -17.57 -11.68 6.80
CA LEU A 285 -17.23 -10.38 6.21
C LEU A 285 -18.46 -9.62 5.67
N GLU A 286 -19.59 -10.30 5.58
CA GLU A 286 -20.87 -9.77 5.13
C GLU A 286 -21.94 -9.91 6.21
N SER A 287 -22.91 -8.98 6.21
CA SER A 287 -24.04 -9.04 7.12
C SER A 287 -24.92 -10.24 6.84
N PHE A 288 -25.45 -10.84 7.90
CA PHE A 288 -26.49 -11.85 7.80
C PHE A 288 -27.88 -11.23 7.61
N GLY A 289 -28.00 -9.90 7.62
CA GLY A 289 -29.26 -9.19 7.47
C GLY A 289 -30.18 -9.37 8.68
N THR A 290 -31.48 -9.17 8.45
CA THR A 290 -32.52 -9.28 9.48
C THR A 290 -33.65 -10.19 9.00
N ASN A 291 -34.51 -10.62 9.93
CA ASN A 291 -35.75 -11.36 9.65
C ASN A 291 -35.54 -12.58 8.73
N GLU A 292 -36.23 -12.62 7.58
CA GLU A 292 -36.20 -13.76 6.66
C GLU A 292 -34.83 -13.96 6.00
N VAL A 293 -34.09 -12.88 5.72
CA VAL A 293 -32.72 -12.98 5.18
C VAL A 293 -31.80 -13.66 6.20
N LEU A 294 -31.92 -13.25 7.47
CA LEU A 294 -31.17 -13.85 8.58
C LEU A 294 -31.51 -15.34 8.74
N LYS A 295 -32.80 -15.69 8.75
CA LYS A 295 -33.25 -17.09 8.86
C LYS A 295 -32.71 -17.93 7.70
N LYS A 296 -32.76 -17.43 6.47
CA LYS A 296 -32.22 -18.11 5.29
C LYS A 296 -30.72 -18.36 5.41
N LYS A 297 -29.93 -17.31 5.68
CA LYS A 297 -28.46 -17.43 5.81
C LYS A 297 -28.05 -18.36 6.96
N LEU A 298 -28.71 -18.27 8.12
CA LEU A 298 -28.47 -19.21 9.23
C LEU A 298 -28.88 -20.64 8.84
N GLY A 299 -30.00 -20.81 8.14
CA GLY A 299 -30.45 -22.13 7.65
C GLY A 299 -29.47 -22.76 6.65
N GLU A 300 -28.86 -21.96 5.78
CA GLU A 300 -27.76 -22.39 4.91
C GLU A 300 -26.52 -22.74 5.72
N PHE A 301 -26.11 -21.86 6.65
CA PHE A 301 -24.95 -22.10 7.51
C PHE A 301 -25.04 -23.40 8.32
N TYR A 302 -26.19 -23.69 8.94
CA TYR A 302 -26.35 -24.87 9.81
C TYR A 302 -26.71 -26.15 9.05
N ARG A 303 -26.90 -26.10 7.73
CA ARG A 303 -27.33 -27.25 6.94
C ARG A 303 -26.29 -28.37 7.00
N GLY A 304 -26.74 -29.57 7.37
CA GLY A 304 -25.91 -30.77 7.44
C GLY A 304 -24.96 -30.84 8.65
N LYS A 305 -25.03 -29.87 9.58
CA LYS A 305 -24.18 -29.85 10.78
C LYS A 305 -24.82 -30.59 11.94
N GLU A 306 -24.04 -31.43 12.61
CA GLU A 306 -24.41 -32.19 13.81
C GLU A 306 -24.24 -31.34 15.07
N TRP A 307 -23.11 -30.63 15.22
CA TRP A 307 -22.74 -29.90 16.44
C TRP A 307 -23.20 -28.44 16.40
N GLN A 308 -24.48 -28.22 16.06
CA GLN A 308 -24.98 -26.88 15.70
C GLN A 308 -24.88 -25.85 16.84
N ASN A 309 -24.90 -26.27 18.10
CA ASN A 309 -24.82 -25.33 19.23
C ASN A 309 -23.37 -24.98 19.62
N THR A 310 -22.37 -25.51 18.92
CA THR A 310 -20.96 -25.16 19.14
C THR A 310 -20.50 -23.92 18.39
N TYR A 311 -21.32 -23.38 17.48
CA TYR A 311 -20.97 -22.22 16.67
C TYR A 311 -21.44 -20.91 17.30
N ILE A 312 -20.52 -19.95 17.44
CA ILE A 312 -20.79 -18.56 17.76
C ILE A 312 -20.63 -17.76 16.47
N VAL A 313 -21.73 -17.37 15.85
CA VAL A 313 -21.72 -16.68 14.55
C VAL A 313 -21.79 -15.17 14.76
N VAL A 314 -20.81 -14.44 14.21
CA VAL A 314 -20.63 -13.00 14.36
C VAL A 314 -20.48 -12.33 12.99
N TRP A 315 -21.07 -11.16 12.79
CA TRP A 315 -21.03 -10.44 11.51
C TRP A 315 -21.05 -8.91 11.69
N PRO A 316 -20.73 -8.14 10.63
CA PRO A 316 -20.78 -6.68 10.67
C PRO A 316 -22.19 -6.11 10.81
N THR A 317 -22.27 -4.92 11.41
CA THR A 317 -23.49 -4.11 11.51
C THR A 317 -23.83 -3.39 10.20
N VAL A 318 -22.88 -3.33 9.27
CA VAL A 318 -23.03 -2.84 7.89
C VAL A 318 -23.18 -4.01 6.91
N GLU A 319 -23.68 -3.77 5.69
CA GLU A 319 -23.91 -4.81 4.69
C GLU A 319 -22.68 -5.70 4.43
N ASN A 320 -21.50 -5.11 4.35
CA ASN A 320 -20.22 -5.81 4.24
C ASN A 320 -19.05 -4.90 4.63
N VAL A 321 -17.90 -5.50 4.93
CA VAL A 321 -16.68 -4.74 5.28
C VAL A 321 -15.91 -4.23 4.06
N PHE A 322 -16.35 -4.54 2.84
CA PHE A 322 -15.68 -4.18 1.57
C PHE A 322 -16.08 -2.79 1.07
N SER A 323 -16.12 -1.79 1.96
CA SER A 323 -16.38 -0.41 1.54
C SER A 323 -15.31 0.06 0.55
N PHE A 324 -15.65 1.00 -0.34
CA PHE A 324 -14.70 1.54 -1.32
C PHE A 324 -13.40 2.00 -0.66
N GLU A 325 -13.51 2.69 0.49
CA GLU A 325 -12.36 3.16 1.25
C GLU A 325 -11.48 2.00 1.75
N ILE A 326 -12.07 0.96 2.37
CA ILE A 326 -11.31 -0.21 2.85
C ILE A 326 -10.66 -0.94 1.68
N MET A 327 -11.36 -1.06 0.56
CA MET A 327 -10.84 -1.70 -0.65
C MET A 327 -9.66 -0.93 -1.25
N GLU A 328 -9.73 0.40 -1.34
CA GLU A 328 -8.61 1.21 -1.85
C GLU A 328 -7.41 1.20 -0.90
N LYS A 329 -7.63 1.22 0.42
CA LYS A 329 -6.56 1.07 1.41
C LYS A 329 -5.89 -0.30 1.31
N ALA A 330 -6.68 -1.37 1.19
CA ALA A 330 -6.16 -2.72 1.05
C ALA A 330 -5.39 -2.90 -0.28
N LYS A 331 -5.84 -2.30 -1.39
CA LYS A 331 -5.06 -2.25 -2.63
C LYS A 331 -3.71 -1.54 -2.43
N ARG A 332 -3.72 -0.39 -1.76
CA ARG A 332 -2.49 0.37 -1.46
C ARG A 332 -1.54 -0.41 -0.56
N LEU A 333 -2.07 -1.13 0.43
CA LEU A 333 -1.31 -2.02 1.30
C LEU A 333 -0.61 -3.13 0.50
N ILE A 334 -1.35 -3.86 -0.35
CA ILE A 334 -0.79 -4.92 -1.20
C ILE A 334 0.29 -4.35 -2.12
N ALA A 335 0.01 -3.21 -2.76
CA ALA A 335 0.97 -2.52 -3.61
C ALA A 335 2.26 -2.15 -2.85
N ALA A 336 2.14 -1.61 -1.63
CA ALA A 336 3.29 -1.26 -0.80
C ALA A 336 4.10 -2.50 -0.37
N GLU A 337 3.43 -3.60 0.00
CA GLU A 337 4.09 -4.86 0.35
C GLU A 337 4.86 -5.46 -0.83
N ASN A 338 4.29 -5.44 -2.03
CA ASN A 338 4.95 -5.89 -3.25
C ASN A 338 6.18 -5.03 -3.59
N LEU A 339 6.05 -3.70 -3.49
CA LEU A 339 7.15 -2.76 -3.75
C LEU A 339 8.29 -2.94 -2.76
N ARG A 340 8.00 -3.22 -1.49
CA ARG A 340 9.03 -3.46 -0.47
C ARG A 340 9.95 -4.64 -0.83
N GLY A 341 9.48 -5.61 -1.60
CA GLY A 341 10.31 -6.70 -2.14
C GLY A 341 11.18 -6.31 -3.35
N GLN A 342 10.95 -5.14 -3.95
CA GLN A 342 11.54 -4.71 -5.21
C GLN A 342 12.43 -3.46 -5.08
N VAL A 343 12.27 -2.68 -4.01
CA VAL A 343 12.98 -1.40 -3.82
C VAL A 343 13.63 -1.29 -2.44
N GLU A 344 14.77 -0.62 -2.39
CA GLU A 344 15.48 -0.36 -1.14
C GLU A 344 14.85 0.85 -0.42
N ASP A 345 13.99 0.58 0.57
CA ASP A 345 13.31 1.59 1.39
C ASP A 345 14.20 2.10 2.54
N LYS A 346 15.31 2.77 2.22
CA LYS A 346 16.28 3.26 3.24
C LYS A 346 15.64 4.20 4.27
N GLU A 347 14.65 4.97 3.84
CA GLU A 347 13.96 5.96 4.69
C GLU A 347 12.77 5.37 5.46
N GLY A 348 12.42 4.11 5.23
CA GLY A 348 11.30 3.45 5.91
C GLY A 348 9.92 3.98 5.54
N LYS A 349 9.79 4.76 4.46
CA LYS A 349 8.52 5.36 4.03
C LYS A 349 7.53 4.29 3.57
N LEU A 350 7.96 3.25 2.84
CA LEU A 350 7.08 2.14 2.48
C LEU A 350 6.68 1.33 3.71
N ARG A 351 7.60 1.10 4.65
CA ARG A 351 7.29 0.43 5.92
C ARG A 351 6.23 1.18 6.71
N GLN A 352 6.32 2.52 6.75
CA GLN A 352 5.32 3.36 7.38
C GLN A 352 3.96 3.24 6.69
N VAL A 353 3.90 3.33 5.35
CA VAL A 353 2.66 3.14 4.57
C VAL A 353 2.01 1.78 4.87
N ILE A 354 2.79 0.69 4.89
CA ILE A 354 2.29 -0.65 5.20
C ILE A 354 1.68 -0.70 6.61
N SER A 355 2.39 -0.17 7.60
CA SER A 355 1.95 -0.16 8.99
C SER A 355 0.67 0.65 9.17
N ASP A 356 0.64 1.86 8.61
CA ASP A 356 -0.46 2.81 8.75
C ASP A 356 -1.72 2.28 8.05
N GLU A 357 -1.62 1.84 6.79
CA GLU A 357 -2.77 1.31 6.06
C GLU A 357 -3.33 0.05 6.72
N ARG A 358 -2.47 -0.88 7.19
CA ARG A 358 -2.92 -2.09 7.88
C ARG A 358 -3.66 -1.76 9.18
N LYS A 359 -3.14 -0.82 9.98
CA LYS A 359 -3.79 -0.37 11.21
C LYS A 359 -5.12 0.29 10.94
N GLU A 360 -5.19 1.20 9.97
CA GLU A 360 -6.41 1.92 9.63
C GLU A 360 -7.51 1.00 9.09
N ILE A 361 -7.16 -0.01 8.28
CA ILE A 361 -8.11 -1.04 7.83
C ILE A 361 -8.67 -1.80 9.05
N ALA A 362 -7.79 -2.30 9.93
CA ALA A 362 -8.21 -3.05 11.11
C ALA A 362 -9.12 -2.22 12.02
N ASP A 363 -8.77 -0.96 12.29
CA ASP A 363 -9.55 -0.06 13.14
C ASP A 363 -10.92 0.28 12.53
N LYS A 364 -11.00 0.48 11.21
CA LYS A 364 -12.27 0.71 10.52
C LYS A 364 -13.17 -0.52 10.59
N ILE A 365 -12.61 -1.70 10.34
CA ILE A 365 -13.39 -2.96 10.39
C ILE A 365 -13.87 -3.25 11.81
N ARG A 366 -13.03 -3.04 12.84
CA ARG A 366 -13.43 -3.20 14.26
C ARG A 366 -14.67 -2.39 14.62
N ARG A 367 -14.78 -1.15 14.10
CA ARG A 367 -15.91 -0.25 14.39
C ARG A 367 -17.23 -0.68 13.78
N VAL A 368 -17.18 -1.46 12.70
CA VAL A 368 -18.39 -1.92 11.98
C VAL A 368 -18.73 -3.38 12.28
N TYR A 369 -17.92 -4.08 13.06
CA TYR A 369 -18.26 -5.41 13.58
C TYR A 369 -19.09 -5.32 14.84
N GLY A 370 -20.06 -6.23 15.02
CA GLY A 370 -20.74 -6.29 16.30
C GLY A 370 -22.10 -6.95 16.40
N TYR A 371 -22.53 -7.78 15.46
CA TYR A 371 -23.75 -8.59 15.65
C TYR A 371 -23.43 -10.05 15.86
N MET A 372 -24.19 -10.69 16.76
CA MET A 372 -24.13 -12.13 17.04
C MET A 372 -25.55 -12.70 17.18
N VAL A 373 -25.76 -13.95 16.81
CA VAL A 373 -27.03 -14.66 17.03
C VAL A 373 -27.06 -15.35 18.39
N LYS A 374 -28.17 -15.19 19.12
CA LYS A 374 -28.57 -16.06 20.24
C LYS A 374 -29.90 -16.72 19.92
N TRP A 375 -30.00 -18.02 20.16
CA TRP A 375 -31.24 -18.76 19.92
C TRP A 375 -32.15 -18.67 21.13
N VAL A 376 -33.43 -18.39 20.90
CA VAL A 376 -34.45 -18.30 21.96
C VAL A 376 -35.64 -19.14 21.55
N GLN A 377 -36.10 -20.00 22.45
CA GLN A 377 -37.32 -20.76 22.25
C GLN A 377 -38.53 -19.92 22.63
N ARG A 378 -39.50 -19.80 21.70
CA ARG A 378 -40.79 -19.12 21.90
C ARG A 378 -41.91 -20.10 21.57
N GLY A 379 -42.45 -20.76 22.58
CA GLY A 379 -43.37 -21.88 22.38
C GLY A 379 -42.66 -23.04 21.65
N GLU A 380 -43.23 -23.48 20.53
CA GLU A 380 -42.64 -24.54 19.71
C GLU A 380 -41.60 -24.02 18.69
N GLU A 381 -41.48 -22.71 18.49
CA GLU A 381 -40.56 -22.14 17.51
C GLU A 381 -39.22 -21.73 18.12
N LEU A 382 -38.14 -22.04 17.39
CA LEU A 382 -36.79 -21.58 17.71
C LEU A 382 -36.45 -20.34 16.88
N VAL A 383 -36.30 -19.19 17.55
CA VAL A 383 -36.14 -17.89 16.88
C VAL A 383 -34.71 -17.36 17.08
N PRO A 384 -34.02 -16.91 16.01
CA PRO A 384 -32.74 -16.24 16.14
C PRO A 384 -32.95 -14.81 16.64
N ARG A 385 -32.29 -14.45 17.74
CA ARG A 385 -32.23 -13.09 18.27
C ARG A 385 -30.85 -12.51 17.99
N VAL A 386 -30.80 -11.37 17.31
CA VAL A 386 -29.55 -10.62 17.10
C VAL A 386 -29.24 -9.80 18.36
N ILE A 387 -28.00 -9.89 18.83
CA ILE A 387 -27.48 -9.07 19.93
C ILE A 387 -26.20 -8.36 19.51
N ASN A 388 -25.93 -7.22 20.18
CA ASN A 388 -24.70 -6.45 19.96
C ASN A 388 -23.53 -7.05 20.74
N VAL A 389 -22.39 -7.16 20.08
CA VAL A 389 -21.08 -7.57 20.63
C VAL A 389 -20.02 -6.58 20.14
N VAL A 390 -18.85 -6.56 20.79
CA VAL A 390 -17.67 -5.87 20.26
C VAL A 390 -16.80 -6.88 19.52
N ALA A 391 -15.95 -6.42 18.61
CA ALA A 391 -14.98 -7.25 17.88
C ALA A 391 -13.81 -7.71 18.78
N ASP A 392 -14.13 -8.42 19.85
CA ASP A 392 -13.20 -8.99 20.82
C ASP A 392 -13.65 -10.41 21.19
N VAL A 393 -12.70 -11.35 21.16
CA VAL A 393 -12.97 -12.78 21.35
C VAL A 393 -13.53 -13.07 22.74
N SER A 394 -12.99 -12.41 23.77
CA SER A 394 -13.40 -12.63 25.16
C SER A 394 -14.82 -12.13 25.38
N ALA A 395 -15.11 -10.89 24.96
CA ALA A 395 -16.43 -10.30 25.06
C ALA A 395 -17.51 -11.06 24.26
N ILE A 396 -17.14 -11.62 23.10
CA ILE A 396 -18.02 -12.50 22.30
C ILE A 396 -18.34 -13.76 23.09
N ARG A 397 -17.33 -14.44 23.65
CA ARG A 397 -17.52 -15.65 24.47
C ARG A 397 -18.39 -15.37 25.67
N ASP A 398 -18.10 -14.33 26.44
CA ASP A 398 -18.85 -13.97 27.65
C ASP A 398 -20.35 -13.76 27.36
N LYS A 399 -20.67 -13.16 26.20
CA LYS A 399 -22.07 -12.95 25.78
C LYS A 399 -22.73 -14.19 25.19
N ALA A 400 -21.96 -15.07 24.56
CA ALA A 400 -22.46 -16.31 23.97
C ALA A 400 -22.81 -17.34 25.04
N GLY A 401 -21.94 -17.51 26.04
CA GLY A 401 -22.10 -18.49 27.11
C GLY A 401 -23.40 -18.33 27.91
N SER A 402 -23.83 -19.46 28.48
CA SER A 402 -24.96 -19.54 29.40
C SER A 402 -24.43 -19.88 30.79
N ASP A 403 -25.06 -19.32 31.83
CA ASP A 403 -24.70 -19.65 33.21
C ASP A 403 -25.25 -21.02 33.65
N ALA A 404 -24.71 -21.52 34.75
CA ALA A 404 -25.09 -22.81 35.31
C ALA A 404 -26.56 -22.86 35.77
N SER A 405 -27.17 -21.73 36.10
CA SER A 405 -28.57 -21.68 36.52
C SER A 405 -29.51 -21.97 35.34
N LEU A 406 -29.31 -21.28 34.22
CA LEU A 406 -30.08 -21.51 32.99
C LEU A 406 -29.86 -22.92 32.44
N VAL A 407 -28.63 -23.40 32.47
CA VAL A 407 -28.30 -24.80 32.11
C VAL A 407 -29.06 -25.75 33.04
N GLY A 408 -29.05 -25.48 34.35
CA GLY A 408 -29.72 -26.31 35.36
C GLY A 408 -31.23 -26.40 35.16
N ASP A 409 -31.90 -25.29 34.87
CA ASP A 409 -33.35 -25.30 34.62
C ASP A 409 -33.72 -26.19 33.42
N VAL A 410 -32.89 -26.19 32.38
CA VAL A 410 -33.07 -27.07 31.21
C VAL A 410 -32.77 -28.53 31.54
N ILE A 411 -31.77 -28.82 32.39
CA ILE A 411 -31.49 -30.19 32.86
C ILE A 411 -32.70 -30.76 33.58
N VAL A 412 -33.33 -29.99 34.47
CA VAL A 412 -34.52 -30.43 35.21
C VAL A 412 -35.64 -30.80 34.25
N GLU A 413 -35.93 -29.96 33.25
CA GLU A 413 -36.96 -30.27 32.24
C GLU A 413 -36.61 -31.49 31.37
N ILE A 414 -35.32 -31.70 31.06
CA ILE A 414 -34.87 -32.88 30.28
C ILE A 414 -35.02 -34.17 31.08
N VAL A 415 -34.76 -34.14 32.38
CA VAL A 415 -34.76 -35.31 33.28
C VAL A 415 -36.16 -35.64 33.80
N LYS A 416 -37.03 -34.63 33.90
CA LYS A 416 -38.40 -34.75 34.40
C LYS A 416 -39.16 -35.91 33.74
N ASP A 417 -39.82 -36.69 34.57
CA ASP A 417 -40.65 -37.83 34.16
C ASP A 417 -39.93 -38.96 33.38
N LYS A 418 -38.59 -38.94 33.26
CA LYS A 418 -37.82 -40.04 32.64
C LYS A 418 -37.44 -41.13 33.65
N ALA A 419 -38.16 -42.25 33.57
CA ALA A 419 -37.95 -43.40 34.47
C ALA A 419 -36.54 -44.01 34.36
N ASP A 420 -35.92 -43.98 33.18
CA ASP A 420 -34.57 -44.52 32.95
C ASP A 420 -33.44 -43.50 33.24
N GLY A 421 -33.81 -42.28 33.65
CA GLY A 421 -32.87 -41.18 33.85
C GLY A 421 -32.20 -40.71 32.55
N VAL A 422 -31.18 -39.87 32.69
CA VAL A 422 -30.40 -39.30 31.57
C VAL A 422 -28.92 -39.31 31.90
N ARG A 423 -28.09 -39.90 31.03
CA ARG A 423 -26.64 -39.90 31.20
C ARG A 423 -26.06 -38.49 31.02
N ILE A 424 -25.08 -38.15 31.85
CA ILE A 424 -24.39 -36.84 31.77
C ILE A 424 -23.73 -36.65 30.40
N GLU A 425 -23.10 -37.68 29.85
CA GLU A 425 -22.46 -37.61 28.53
C GLU A 425 -23.44 -37.26 27.40
N ASP A 426 -24.66 -37.80 27.44
CA ASP A 426 -25.67 -37.60 26.41
C ASP A 426 -26.31 -36.23 26.57
N LEU A 427 -26.50 -35.79 27.80
CA LEU A 427 -26.91 -34.43 28.13
C LEU A 427 -25.90 -33.40 27.56
N ILE A 428 -24.60 -33.59 27.79
CA ILE A 428 -23.55 -32.71 27.25
C ILE A 428 -23.57 -32.72 25.71
N LYS A 429 -23.69 -33.91 25.09
CA LYS A 429 -23.82 -34.03 23.63
C LYS A 429 -25.03 -33.25 23.12
N ASP A 430 -26.18 -33.38 23.77
CA ASP A 430 -27.42 -32.69 23.40
C ASP A 430 -27.26 -31.17 23.49
N PHE A 431 -26.68 -30.65 24.58
CA PHE A 431 -26.37 -29.22 24.72
C PHE A 431 -25.49 -28.71 23.58
N LYS A 432 -24.53 -29.50 23.08
CA LYS A 432 -23.66 -29.12 21.97
C LYS A 432 -24.30 -29.29 20.59
N LYS A 433 -25.24 -30.22 20.44
CA LYS A 433 -25.91 -30.52 19.16
C LYS A 433 -27.07 -29.57 18.88
N PHE A 434 -27.94 -29.33 19.86
CA PHE A 434 -29.23 -28.69 19.60
C PHE A 434 -29.27 -27.23 20.05
N ARG A 435 -29.50 -26.33 19.09
CA ARG A 435 -29.61 -24.86 19.28
C ARG A 435 -30.76 -24.41 20.19
N LYS A 436 -31.72 -25.29 20.49
CA LYS A 436 -32.80 -25.03 21.46
C LYS A 436 -32.30 -25.00 22.90
N TYR A 437 -31.16 -25.63 23.17
CA TYR A 437 -30.56 -25.66 24.49
C TYR A 437 -29.59 -24.47 24.71
N PRO A 438 -29.42 -24.03 25.96
CA PRO A 438 -28.41 -23.05 26.35
C PRO A 438 -27.05 -23.37 25.75
N GLN A 439 -26.40 -22.37 25.15
CA GLN A 439 -25.08 -22.55 24.56
C GLN A 439 -24.04 -22.67 25.68
N ILE A 440 -23.41 -23.84 25.77
CA ILE A 440 -22.29 -24.12 26.68
C ILE A 440 -20.96 -23.92 25.95
N LEU A 441 -20.03 -23.23 26.60
CA LEU A 441 -18.68 -23.00 26.06
C LEU A 441 -17.64 -23.97 26.61
N ASP A 442 -17.98 -24.57 27.75
CA ASP A 442 -17.20 -25.53 28.50
C ASP A 442 -18.17 -26.50 29.20
N ASP A 443 -17.76 -27.76 29.34
CA ASP A 443 -18.55 -28.82 29.96
C ASP A 443 -18.67 -28.61 31.48
N ASP A 444 -17.73 -27.89 32.10
CA ASP A 444 -17.73 -27.54 33.52
C ASP A 444 -18.99 -26.81 33.97
N VAL A 445 -19.65 -26.06 33.06
CA VAL A 445 -20.91 -25.38 33.34
C VAL A 445 -22.02 -26.39 33.61
N VAL A 446 -22.05 -27.51 32.88
CA VAL A 446 -23.04 -28.58 33.07
C VAL A 446 -22.79 -29.28 34.39
N TYR A 447 -21.55 -29.63 34.71
CA TYR A 447 -21.21 -30.24 36.01
C TYR A 447 -21.54 -29.33 37.18
N SER A 448 -21.26 -28.03 37.05
CA SER A 448 -21.60 -27.02 38.06
C SER A 448 -23.11 -26.91 38.25
N ALA A 449 -23.89 -26.93 37.17
CA ALA A 449 -25.35 -26.94 37.22
C ALA A 449 -25.88 -28.18 37.95
N ILE A 450 -25.37 -29.37 37.61
CA ILE A 450 -25.76 -30.65 38.24
C ILE A 450 -25.50 -30.60 39.75
N ARG A 451 -24.33 -30.13 40.19
CA ARG A 451 -23.99 -30.02 41.62
C ARG A 451 -24.97 -29.11 42.37
N SER A 452 -25.32 -27.97 41.78
CA SER A 452 -26.29 -27.04 42.38
C SER A 452 -27.69 -27.67 42.44
N LEU A 453 -28.17 -28.26 41.35
CA LEU A 453 -29.48 -28.92 41.32
C LEU A 453 -29.60 -30.07 42.31
N HIS A 454 -28.54 -30.86 42.45
CA HIS A 454 -28.52 -31.99 43.37
C HIS A 454 -28.54 -31.52 44.84
N ARG A 455 -27.76 -30.48 45.16
CA ARG A 455 -27.81 -29.82 46.49
C ARG A 455 -29.21 -29.30 46.82
N ASP A 456 -29.91 -28.77 45.81
CA ASP A 456 -31.28 -28.27 45.94
C ASP A 456 -32.33 -29.39 45.89
N LYS A 457 -31.92 -30.67 45.85
CA LYS A 457 -32.77 -31.87 45.73
C LYS A 457 -33.69 -31.84 44.51
N ARG A 458 -33.31 -31.14 43.44
CA ARG A 458 -34.04 -31.06 42.16
C ARG A 458 -33.70 -32.20 41.22
N VAL A 459 -32.56 -32.87 41.42
CA VAL A 459 -32.13 -34.08 40.69
C VAL A 459 -31.40 -35.03 41.63
N ILE A 460 -31.44 -36.32 41.30
CA ILE A 460 -30.71 -37.39 41.99
C ILE A 460 -29.68 -37.98 41.04
N ILE A 461 -28.55 -38.44 41.57
CA ILE A 461 -27.44 -38.96 40.77
C ILE A 461 -27.26 -40.44 41.04
N GLN A 462 -27.14 -41.24 40.00
CA GLN A 462 -26.72 -42.63 40.08
C GLN A 462 -25.33 -42.75 39.46
N GLY A 463 -24.36 -43.16 40.27
CA GLY A 463 -22.98 -43.37 39.84
C GLY A 463 -22.69 -44.80 39.41
N GLU A 464 -21.41 -45.17 39.43
CA GLU A 464 -20.98 -46.52 39.05
C GLU A 464 -21.66 -47.63 39.88
N ARG A 465 -21.83 -48.80 39.26
CA ARG A 465 -22.41 -50.00 39.87
C ARG A 465 -23.82 -49.80 40.46
N GLY A 466 -24.52 -48.74 40.03
CA GLY A 466 -25.88 -48.45 40.46
C GLY A 466 -25.99 -47.77 41.82
N ARG A 467 -24.87 -47.24 42.37
CA ARG A 467 -24.90 -46.49 43.64
C ARG A 467 -25.71 -45.21 43.47
N TRP A 468 -26.67 -44.99 44.37
CA TRP A 468 -27.49 -43.78 44.41
C TRP A 468 -26.91 -42.75 45.37
N PHE A 469 -26.89 -41.50 44.91
CA PHE A 469 -26.49 -40.31 45.67
C PHE A 469 -27.73 -39.44 45.84
N ILE A 470 -28.31 -39.46 47.04
CA ILE A 470 -29.60 -38.79 47.35
C ILE A 470 -29.38 -37.60 48.28
N ASP A 471 -28.73 -37.84 49.42
CA ASP A 471 -28.41 -36.82 50.42
C ASP A 471 -26.90 -36.51 50.49
N ASP A 472 -26.06 -37.36 49.89
CA ASP A 472 -24.61 -37.19 49.74
C ASP A 472 -24.24 -36.82 48.30
N ILE A 473 -23.22 -35.97 48.13
CA ILE A 473 -22.75 -35.54 46.82
C ILE A 473 -21.55 -36.41 46.43
N PRO A 474 -21.51 -36.99 45.22
CA PRO A 474 -20.32 -37.70 44.75
C PRO A 474 -19.12 -36.73 44.69
N ARG A 475 -17.95 -37.21 45.11
CA ARG A 475 -16.70 -36.42 45.11
C ARG A 475 -16.39 -35.90 43.70
N ASP A 476 -16.53 -36.78 42.72
CA ASP A 476 -16.32 -36.50 41.30
C ASP A 476 -17.56 -36.93 40.51
N LEU A 477 -17.95 -36.10 39.52
CA LEU A 477 -19.01 -36.43 38.58
C LEU A 477 -18.37 -36.99 37.31
N GLU A 478 -18.82 -38.16 36.88
CA GLU A 478 -18.31 -38.80 35.69
C GLU A 478 -19.33 -38.75 34.54
N PRO A 479 -18.89 -38.73 33.27
CA PRO A 479 -19.79 -38.65 32.12
C PRO A 479 -20.80 -39.81 32.02
N ASN A 480 -20.45 -41.00 32.52
CA ASN A 480 -21.28 -42.20 32.53
C ASN A 480 -22.38 -42.18 33.61
N TYR A 481 -22.35 -41.25 34.57
CA TYR A 481 -23.37 -41.15 35.62
C TYR A 481 -24.73 -40.76 35.04
N VAL A 482 -25.79 -41.15 35.75
CA VAL A 482 -27.18 -40.97 35.31
C VAL A 482 -27.92 -40.03 36.25
N LEU A 483 -28.61 -39.05 35.70
CA LEU A 483 -29.45 -38.10 36.42
C LEU A 483 -30.90 -38.57 36.41
N PHE A 484 -31.53 -38.56 37.58
CA PHE A 484 -32.93 -38.95 37.75
C PHE A 484 -33.78 -37.83 38.30
N ASP A 485 -35.05 -37.84 37.93
CA ASP A 485 -36.10 -37.07 38.58
C ASP A 485 -36.25 -37.61 40.01
N PRO A 486 -36.25 -36.74 41.05
CA PRO A 486 -36.31 -37.18 42.44
C PRO A 486 -37.45 -38.13 42.78
N LYS A 487 -38.57 -38.10 42.03
CA LYS A 487 -39.69 -39.03 42.25
C LYS A 487 -39.37 -40.50 41.97
N PHE A 488 -38.28 -40.77 41.25
CA PHE A 488 -37.80 -42.13 40.96
C PHE A 488 -36.67 -42.56 41.90
N ALA A 489 -36.42 -41.81 42.98
CA ALA A 489 -35.52 -42.24 44.04
C ALA A 489 -35.96 -43.62 44.60
N PRO A 490 -35.02 -44.54 44.88
CA PRO A 490 -35.33 -45.73 45.65
C PRO A 490 -35.87 -45.33 47.03
N SER A 491 -37.03 -45.87 47.42
CA SER A 491 -37.68 -45.61 48.71
C SER A 491 -36.91 -46.19 49.91
N ASP A 492 -36.02 -47.16 49.66
CA ASP A 492 -35.29 -47.93 50.66
C ASP A 492 -33.79 -47.86 50.36
N VAL A 493 -33.08 -46.91 50.96
CA VAL A 493 -31.62 -46.98 51.04
C VAL A 493 -31.29 -47.99 52.14
N VAL A 494 -31.05 -49.24 51.77
CA VAL A 494 -30.39 -50.21 52.65
C VAL A 494 -28.98 -49.69 52.90
N GLU A 495 -28.67 -49.37 54.15
CA GLU A 495 -27.29 -49.17 54.62
C GLU A 495 -26.46 -50.36 54.16
N VAL A 496 -25.58 -50.14 53.18
CA VAL A 496 -24.56 -51.13 52.86
C VAL A 496 -23.58 -51.07 54.02
N GLU A 497 -23.64 -52.07 54.90
CA GLU A 497 -22.68 -52.31 55.97
C GLU A 497 -21.25 -52.11 55.45
N GLU A 498 -20.50 -51.23 56.12
CA GLU A 498 -19.05 -51.18 56.00
C GLU A 498 -18.49 -52.57 56.30
N GLY A 499 -17.99 -53.27 55.27
CA GLY A 499 -17.21 -54.47 55.46
C GLY A 499 -15.97 -54.15 56.29
N PRO A 500 -15.55 -55.05 57.21
CA PRO A 500 -14.49 -54.75 58.16
C PRO A 500 -13.16 -54.54 57.45
N GLU A 501 -12.41 -53.53 57.89
CA GLU A 501 -11.01 -53.34 57.54
C GLU A 501 -10.21 -54.61 57.86
N ALA A 502 -9.46 -55.11 56.86
CA ALA A 502 -8.33 -56.02 57.03
C ALA A 502 -7.28 -55.76 55.96
#